data_AF-A0A7S3GN84-F1
#
_entry.id   AF-A0A7S3GN84-F1
#
_cell.length_a   1.000
_cell.length_b   1.000
_cell.length_c   1.000
_cell.angle_alpha   90.00
_cell.angle_beta   90.00
_cell.angle_gamma   90.00
#
_symmetry.space_group_name_H-M   'P 1'
#
loop_
_entity.id
_entity.type
_entity.pdbx_description
1 polymer ?
#
loop_
_entity_poly.entity_id
_entity_poly.type
_entity_poly.pdbx_seq_one_letter_code
_entity_poly.pdbx_strand_id
1 'polypeptide(L)'
;VKRRLRSTCVLGDSSRMSQVLRNLISNAIKFTPAGGYVSVTATTVDEGMPDDVIPPSLLASGEVNQDLLQRAGSIRISIKDSGAGLSPAQLDTICSEGVQFNANQL
;
A
#
# COMPACT_ATOMS: atom_id res chain seq x y z
N VAL A 1 8.97 17.15 -10.20
CA VAL A 1 10.11 17.23 -9.25
C VAL A 1 10.16 15.93 -8.44
N LYS A 2 11.17 15.08 -8.64
CA LYS A 2 11.36 13.87 -7.81
C LYS A 2 12.14 14.25 -6.56
N ARG A 3 11.48 14.41 -5.40
CA ARG A 3 12.16 14.64 -4.12
C ARG A 3 12.79 13.33 -3.64
N ARG A 4 14.09 13.38 -3.32
CA ARG A 4 14.82 12.29 -2.68
C ARG A 4 14.31 12.18 -1.23
N LEU A 5 13.88 10.99 -0.79
CA LEU A 5 13.56 10.73 0.61
C LEU A 5 14.81 11.05 1.44
N ARG A 6 14.83 12.20 2.13
CA ARG A 6 15.77 12.41 3.24
C ARG A 6 15.32 11.50 4.39
N SER A 7 16.16 11.26 5.40
CA SER A 7 15.91 10.31 6.50
C SER A 7 14.57 10.55 7.21
N THR A 8 13.49 10.03 6.64
CA THR A 8 12.13 10.07 7.16
C THR A 8 11.90 8.75 7.86
N CYS A 9 11.71 8.79 9.18
CA CYS A 9 11.36 7.60 9.95
C CYS A 9 9.83 7.44 9.95
N VAL A 10 9.35 6.23 9.69
CA VAL A 10 7.93 5.86 9.84
C VAL A 10 7.83 4.94 11.05
N LEU A 11 6.92 5.26 11.97
CA LEU A 11 6.61 4.40 13.10
C LEU A 11 5.73 3.23 12.63
N GLY A 12 6.17 2.00 12.84
CA GLY A 12 5.40 0.81 12.49
C GLY A 12 6.19 -0.49 12.68
N ASP A 13 5.50 -1.62 12.53
CA ASP A 13 6.12 -2.94 12.54
C ASP A 13 6.79 -3.20 11.18
N SER A 14 8.13 -3.22 11.18
CA SER A 14 8.94 -3.42 9.97
C SER A 14 8.75 -4.80 9.34
N SER A 15 8.48 -5.83 10.14
CA SER A 15 8.24 -7.20 9.66
C SER A 15 6.90 -7.27 8.93
N ARG A 16 5.85 -6.70 9.53
CA ARG A 16 4.52 -6.61 8.91
C ARG A 16 4.54 -5.77 7.64
N MET A 17 5.25 -4.64 7.64
CA MET A 17 5.42 -3.81 6.45
C MET A 17 6.12 -4.59 5.32
N SER A 18 7.19 -5.31 5.64
CA SER A 18 7.90 -6.16 4.67
C SER A 18 6.99 -7.26 4.11
N GLN A 19 6.13 -7.85 4.95
CA GLN A 19 5.14 -8.85 4.53
C GLN A 19 4.14 -8.26 3.54
N VAL A 20 3.56 -7.10 3.82
CA VAL A 20 2.61 -6.42 2.93
C VAL A 20 3.26 -6.11 1.59
N LEU A 21 4.45 -5.50 1.59
CA LEU A 21 5.18 -5.17 0.36
C LEU A 21 5.50 -6.42 -0.47
N ARG A 22 5.99 -7.49 0.18
CA ARG A 22 6.28 -8.75 -0.51
C ARG A 22 5.01 -9.32 -1.17
N ASN A 23 3.88 -9.31 -0.47
CA ASN A 23 2.62 -9.83 -1.01
C ASN A 23 2.15 -9.05 -2.23
N LEU A 24 2.18 -7.71 -2.17
CA LEU A 24 1.77 -6.86 -3.29
C LEU A 24 2.70 -7.03 -4.50
N ILE A 25 4.02 -7.03 -4.27
CA ILE A 25 5.00 -7.21 -5.35
C ILE A 25 4.92 -8.62 -5.94
N SER A 26 4.76 -9.66 -5.12
CA SER A 26 4.62 -11.03 -5.62
C SER A 26 3.35 -11.19 -6.45
N ASN A 27 2.25 -10.55 -6.05
CA ASN A 27 1.02 -10.55 -6.83
C ASN A 27 1.23 -9.84 -8.18
N ALA A 28 1.81 -8.65 -8.17
CA ALA A 28 2.13 -7.91 -9.40
C ALA A 28 2.96 -8.76 -10.37
N ILE A 29 4.01 -9.45 -9.88
CA ILE A 29 4.84 -10.35 -10.71
C ILE A 29 4.02 -11.54 -11.21
N LYS A 30 3.25 -12.21 -10.33
CA LYS A 30 2.45 -13.40 -10.66
C LYS A 30 1.43 -13.13 -11.77
N PHE A 31 0.84 -11.94 -11.79
CA PHE A 31 -0.23 -11.56 -12.72
C PHE A 31 0.26 -10.73 -13.92
N THR A 32 1.57 -10.47 -14.03
CA THR A 32 2.17 -9.80 -15.19
C THR A 32 2.73 -10.85 -16.16
N PRO A 33 2.26 -10.90 -17.41
CA PRO A 33 2.82 -11.79 -18.44
C PRO A 33 4.29 -11.48 -18.76
N ALA A 34 4.97 -12.43 -19.39
CA ALA A 34 6.33 -12.23 -19.91
C ALA A 34 6.38 -11.01 -20.86
N GLY A 35 7.37 -10.14 -20.67
CA GLY A 35 7.50 -8.88 -21.40
C GLY A 35 6.70 -7.70 -20.83
N GLY A 36 5.87 -7.93 -19.80
CA GLY A 36 5.24 -6.86 -19.04
C GLY A 36 6.18 -6.20 -18.03
N TYR A 37 5.66 -5.23 -17.27
CA TYR A 37 6.45 -4.48 -16.29
C TYR A 37 5.71 -4.33 -14.97
N VAL A 38 6.51 -4.25 -13.89
CA VAL A 38 6.07 -3.86 -12.55
C VAL A 38 6.86 -2.63 -12.14
N SER A 39 6.17 -1.59 -11.69
CA SER A 39 6.74 -0.34 -11.21
C SER A 39 6.42 -0.16 -9.73
N VAL A 40 7.44 0.12 -8.93
CA VAL A 40 7.31 0.45 -7.51
C VAL A 40 7.75 1.89 -7.30
N THR A 41 6.89 2.68 -6.67
CA THR A 41 7.18 4.08 -6.37
C THR A 41 6.84 4.38 -4.92
N ALA A 42 7.62 5.29 -4.32
CA ALA A 42 7.37 5.80 -2.98
C ALA A 42 7.46 7.33 -3.02
N THR A 43 6.44 7.99 -2.48
CA THR A 43 6.34 9.46 -2.47
C THR A 43 5.87 9.94 -1.10
N THR A 44 6.42 11.05 -0.61
CA THR A 44 5.85 11.75 0.55
C THR A 44 4.59 12.50 0.14
N VAL A 45 3.61 12.52 1.03
CA VAL A 45 2.37 13.29 0.93
C VAL A 45 2.34 14.18 2.16
N ASP A 46 2.65 15.46 1.97
CA ASP A 46 2.94 16.40 3.07
C ASP A 46 1.69 16.67 3.92
N GLU A 47 0.49 16.71 3.33
CA GLU A 47 -0.80 16.85 4.06
C GLU A 47 -1.34 15.53 4.63
N GLY A 48 -0.59 14.43 4.46
CA GLY A 48 -1.04 13.09 4.80
C GLY A 48 -2.10 12.54 3.85
N MET A 49 -2.48 11.27 4.02
CA MET A 49 -3.69 10.75 3.37
C MET A 49 -4.95 11.33 4.04
N PRO A 50 -6.03 11.60 3.28
CA PRO A 50 -7.27 12.06 3.85
C PRO A 50 -7.85 11.02 4.83
N ASP A 51 -8.54 11.49 5.87
CA ASP A 51 -8.88 10.67 7.03
C ASP A 51 -9.89 9.54 6.73
N ASP A 52 -10.66 9.67 5.65
CA ASP A 52 -11.57 8.64 5.13
C ASP A 52 -10.83 7.41 4.57
N VAL A 53 -9.55 7.57 4.22
CA VAL A 53 -8.67 6.48 3.76
C VAL A 53 -8.04 5.74 4.94
N ILE A 54 -8.04 6.32 6.14
CA ILE A 54 -7.42 5.73 7.33
C ILE A 54 -8.51 4.97 8.11
N PRO A 55 -8.33 3.66 8.36
CA PRO A 55 -9.26 2.92 9.19
C PRO A 55 -9.43 3.62 10.55
N PRO A 56 -10.66 3.80 11.05
CA PRO A 56 -10.90 4.43 12.35
C PRO A 56 -10.11 3.77 13.50
N SER A 57 -9.80 2.48 13.37
CA SER A 57 -8.97 1.72 14.30
C SER A 57 -7.54 2.24 14.45
N LEU A 58 -6.96 2.89 13.42
CA LEU A 58 -5.64 3.53 13.50
C LEU A 58 -5.71 4.95 14.10
N LEU A 59 -6.88 5.58 14.07
CA LEU A 59 -7.13 6.89 14.69
C LEU A 59 -7.53 6.74 16.16
N ALA A 60 -8.09 5.58 16.54
CA ALA A 60 -8.66 5.30 17.85
C ALA A 60 -7.68 4.66 18.85
N SER A 61 -6.38 4.53 18.54
CA SER A 61 -5.35 4.17 19.53
C SER A 61 -5.09 5.36 20.47
N GLY A 62 -6.09 5.61 21.33
CA GLY A 62 -6.05 6.55 22.43
C GLY A 62 -4.98 6.13 23.44
N GLU A 63 -3.84 6.81 23.38
CA GLU A 63 -2.95 7.18 24.49
C GLU A 63 -1.69 7.92 23.97
N VAL A 64 -1.70 8.39 22.72
CA VAL A 64 -0.70 9.34 22.23
C VAL A 64 -1.27 10.74 22.45
N ASN A 65 -0.62 11.50 23.33
CA ASN A 65 -0.88 12.92 23.54
C ASN A 65 -0.96 13.60 22.17
N GLN A 66 -2.16 13.98 21.74
CA GLN A 66 -2.46 14.44 20.37
C GLN A 66 -1.62 15.68 19.98
N ASP A 67 -1.04 16.38 20.97
CA ASP A 67 -0.14 17.52 20.79
C ASP A 67 1.33 17.16 20.49
N LEU A 68 1.79 15.93 20.72
CA LEU A 68 3.23 15.58 20.59
C LEU A 68 3.62 14.93 19.26
N LEU A 69 2.66 14.45 18.46
CA LEU A 69 2.93 13.90 17.12
C LEU A 69 1.98 14.54 16.11
N GLN A 70 2.20 15.83 15.84
CA GLN A 70 1.61 16.46 14.67
C GLN A 70 1.98 15.62 13.45
N ARG A 71 0.98 15.06 12.75
CA ARG A 71 1.20 14.23 11.56
C ARG A 71 2.02 15.05 10.56
N ALA A 72 3.28 14.67 10.37
CA ALA A 72 4.18 15.35 9.44
C ALA A 72 3.88 15.03 7.96
N GLY A 73 2.95 14.11 7.71
CA GLY A 73 2.54 13.67 6.39
C GLY A 73 2.32 12.15 6.32
N SER A 74 2.41 11.59 5.12
CA SER A 74 2.30 10.14 4.88
C SER A 74 3.28 9.72 3.78
N ILE A 75 3.65 8.44 3.76
CA ILE A 75 4.37 7.85 2.62
C ILE A 75 3.35 7.04 1.82
N ARG A 76 3.18 7.41 0.55
CA ARG A 76 2.40 6.64 -0.42
C ARG A 76 3.36 5.71 -1.15
N ILE A 77 3.17 4.41 -0.98
CA ILE A 77 3.85 3.38 -1.77
C ILE A 77 2.85 2.89 -2.81
N SER A 78 3.24 2.90 -4.09
CA SER A 78 2.40 2.42 -5.19
C SER A 78 3.15 1.34 -5.95
N ILE A 79 2.50 0.18 -6.06
CA ILE A 79 2.90 -0.94 -6.91
C ILE A 79 1.92 -0.94 -8.08
N LYS A 80 2.45 -0.82 -9.30
CA LYS A 80 1.66 -0.86 -10.53
C LYS A 80 2.22 -1.93 -11.44
N ASP A 81 1.37 -2.81 -11.94
CA ASP A 81 1.70 -3.79 -12.96
C ASP A 81 1.02 -3.50 -14.30
N SER A 82 1.44 -4.24 -15.33
CA SER A 82 0.83 -4.25 -16.66
C SER A 82 0.11 -5.57 -16.96
N GLY A 83 -0.34 -6.27 -15.93
CA GLY A 83 -1.08 -7.53 -16.03
C GLY A 83 -2.51 -7.34 -16.54
N ALA A 84 -3.29 -8.42 -16.48
CA ALA A 84 -4.68 -8.43 -16.98
C ALA A 84 -5.61 -7.46 -16.22
N GLY A 85 -5.18 -6.98 -15.04
CA GLY A 85 -6.01 -6.22 -14.13
C GLY A 85 -7.05 -7.11 -13.43
N LEU A 86 -8.05 -6.45 -12.84
CA LEU A 86 -9.14 -7.09 -12.11
C LEU A 86 -10.46 -6.53 -12.63
N SER A 87 -11.46 -7.40 -12.74
CA SER A 87 -12.83 -6.95 -12.99
C SER A 87 -13.41 -6.24 -11.75
N PRO A 88 -14.46 -5.41 -11.91
CA PRO A 88 -15.10 -4.74 -10.77
C PRO A 88 -15.54 -5.70 -9.65
N ALA A 89 -16.11 -6.85 -9.99
CA ALA A 89 -16.52 -7.85 -9.00
C ALA A 89 -15.34 -8.47 -8.24
N GLN A 90 -14.17 -8.59 -8.87
CA GLN A 90 -12.95 -9.04 -8.20
C GLN A 90 -12.37 -7.95 -7.29
N LEU A 91 -12.48 -6.67 -7.68
CA LEU A 91 -12.04 -5.54 -6.85
C LEU A 91 -12.83 -5.45 -5.53
N ASP A 92 -14.13 -5.76 -5.56
CA ASP A 92 -14.97 -5.74 -4.35
C ASP A 92 -14.58 -6.80 -3.31
N THR A 93 -13.90 -7.86 -3.75
CA THR A 93 -13.64 -9.05 -2.92
C THR A 93 -12.16 -9.31 -2.67
N ILE A 94 -11.24 -8.59 -3.33
CA ILE A 94 -9.81 -8.87 -3.28
C ILE A 94 -9.19 -8.80 -1.87
N CYS A 95 -9.77 -7.98 -0.98
CA CYS A 95 -9.31 -7.82 0.40
C CYS A 95 -10.10 -8.66 1.40
N SER A 96 -11.06 -9.48 0.94
CA SER A 96 -11.85 -10.34 1.81
C SER A 96 -11.04 -11.55 2.26
N GLU A 97 -11.34 -12.03 3.47
CA GLU A 97 -10.63 -13.16 4.06
C GLU A 97 -10.76 -14.43 3.20
N GLY A 98 -9.63 -15.09 2.92
CA GLY A 98 -9.57 -16.34 2.16
C GLY A 98 -9.72 -16.21 0.63
N VAL A 99 -9.90 -15.00 0.08
CA VAL A 99 -10.04 -14.80 -1.38
C VAL A 99 -8.67 -14.88 -2.07
N GLN A 100 -8.56 -15.72 -3.11
CA GLN A 100 -7.36 -15.82 -3.95
C GLN A 100 -7.74 -16.02 -5.42
N PHE A 101 -7.22 -15.15 -6.30
CA PHE A 101 -7.42 -15.27 -7.75
C PHE A 101 -6.34 -16.12 -8.41
N ASN A 102 -6.75 -16.89 -9.43
CA ASN A 102 -5.86 -17.75 -10.20
C ASN A 102 -5.34 -17.01 -11.43
N ALA A 103 -4.02 -16.90 -11.57
CA ALA A 103 -3.37 -16.19 -12.68
C ALA A 103 -3.57 -16.88 -14.04
N ASN A 104 -3.89 -18.17 -14.05
CA ASN A 104 -4.11 -18.94 -15.28
C ASN A 104 -5.59 -18.96 -15.71
N GLN A 105 -6.47 -18.26 -14.99
CA GLN A 105 -7.91 -18.20 -15.25
C GLN A 105 -8.42 -16.76 -15.32
N LEU A 106 -7.53 -15.84 -15.70
CA LEU A 106 -7.86 -14.43 -15.95
C LEU A 106 -8.40 -14.24 -17.36
#